data_AF-A0A9E1WDB7-F1
#
_entry.id   AF-A0A9E1WDB7-F1
#
_cell.length_a   1.000
_cell.length_b   1.000
_cell.length_c   1.000
_cell.angle_alpha   90.00
_cell.angle_beta   90.00
_cell.angle_gamma   90.00
#
_symmetry.space_group_name_H-M   'P 1'
#
loop_
_entity.id
_entity.type
_entity.pdbx_description
1 polymer ?
#
loop_
_entity_poly.entity_id
_entity_poly.type
_entity_poly.pdbx_seq_one_letter_code
_entity_poly.pdbx_strand_id
1 'polypeptide(L)'
;MRYLHWFQNDLRLDDNPTLSSTLSADSLLCVYLLPKPRPWCNLVGLGAQRDRFLRESLQELREQLQSLGQDLMVLEGSPELVLPAVIERFEIDHLVTESTPGWHESQALNHLRSKLEIPVTALPGNHLFQAAQFPFSLDEYPDTFSPFRRKVEALAITPILPAPTALPPPPAAQFDAIPKAAATPHPGLPLPGGRAAGLRRLEQFLFQQHGIAEYKQTRNDLDGLSGSSTLSPWLANGNLSVREVAEAIFRYEREHVSNDSTYWLYFELLWREFFHWRAVIDGRHLFRQGGRRDRRLLTTFEPRNFARW
;
A
#
# COMPACT_ATOMS: atom_id res chain seq x y z
N MET A 1 3.49 27.32 7.75
CA MET A 1 4.13 26.50 6.70
C MET A 1 3.07 25.74 5.92
N ARG A 2 3.22 25.67 4.60
CA ARG A 2 2.33 24.99 3.66
C ARG A 2 2.89 23.61 3.31
N TYR A 3 2.13 22.56 3.55
CA TYR A 3 2.58 21.19 3.37
C TYR A 3 1.88 20.58 2.15
N LEU A 4 2.59 19.77 1.38
CA LEU A 4 2.01 18.89 0.37
C LEU A 4 2.12 17.46 0.90
N HIS A 5 0.99 16.79 1.04
CA HIS A 5 0.92 15.38 1.36
C HIS A 5 0.66 14.58 0.08
N TRP A 6 1.65 13.83 -0.37
CA TRP A 6 1.56 13.00 -1.57
C TRP A 6 1.21 11.55 -1.18
N PHE A 7 -0.05 11.18 -1.41
CA PHE A 7 -0.54 9.82 -1.25
C PHE A 7 0.04 8.89 -2.34
N GLN A 8 0.40 7.67 -1.94
CA GLN A 8 0.84 6.58 -2.81
C GLN A 8 0.00 5.33 -2.54
N ASN A 9 0.56 4.31 -1.87
CA ASN A 9 -0.13 3.06 -1.54
C ASN A 9 -0.60 3.05 -0.08
N ASP A 10 -1.10 4.21 0.36
CA ASP A 10 -1.56 4.53 1.71
C ASP A 10 -2.91 5.28 1.67
N LEU A 11 -3.83 4.83 0.82
CA LEU A 11 -5.13 5.47 0.57
C LEU A 11 -6.13 5.32 1.73
N ARG A 12 -5.77 5.89 2.90
CA ARG A 12 -6.52 5.87 4.15
C ARG A 12 -6.11 7.05 5.04
N LEU A 13 -6.99 7.43 5.97
CA LEU A 13 -6.69 8.41 7.02
C LEU A 13 -6.20 7.75 8.32
N ASP A 14 -6.77 6.60 8.67
CA ASP A 14 -6.34 5.82 9.83
C ASP A 14 -4.95 5.22 9.62
N ASP A 15 -4.18 5.11 10.71
CA ASP A 15 -2.85 4.52 10.70
C ASP A 15 -1.94 5.06 9.58
N ASN A 16 -2.03 6.37 9.33
CA ASN A 16 -1.26 7.07 8.30
C ASN A 16 -0.27 8.04 8.96
N PRO A 17 0.97 7.59 9.29
CA PRO A 17 1.99 8.43 9.93
C PRO A 17 2.34 9.67 9.10
N THR A 18 2.28 9.55 7.77
CA THR A 18 2.58 10.65 6.85
C THR A 18 1.55 11.75 6.95
N LEU A 19 0.26 11.42 7.02
CA LEU A 19 -0.81 12.39 7.22
C LEU A 19 -0.78 12.98 8.64
N SER A 20 -0.56 12.15 9.66
CA SER A 20 -0.43 12.63 11.04
C SER A 20 0.70 13.64 11.21
N SER A 21 1.80 13.48 10.46
CA SER A 21 2.94 14.41 10.52
C SER A 21 2.66 15.78 9.89
N THR A 22 1.58 15.93 9.13
CA THR A 22 1.23 17.21 8.48
C THR A 22 0.16 18.02 9.23
N LEU A 23 -0.33 17.54 10.38
CA LEU A 23 -1.46 18.15 11.10
C LEU A 23 -1.14 19.51 11.72
N SER A 24 0.14 19.82 11.93
CA SER A 24 0.59 21.12 12.46
C SER A 24 0.81 22.18 11.39
N ALA A 25 0.55 21.87 10.12
CA ALA A 25 0.69 22.83 9.02
C ALA A 25 -0.41 23.90 9.06
N ASP A 26 -0.10 25.11 8.54
CA ASP A 26 -1.10 26.18 8.38
C ASP A 26 -2.02 25.91 7.18
N SER A 27 -1.48 25.19 6.19
CA SER A 27 -2.21 24.77 4.99
C SER A 27 -1.69 23.43 4.51
N LEU A 28 -2.59 22.58 4.03
CA LEU A 28 -2.29 21.23 3.56
C LEU A 28 -2.87 21.01 2.16
N LEU A 29 -2.04 20.57 1.22
CA LEU A 29 -2.48 20.12 -0.11
C LEU A 29 -2.29 18.61 -0.23
N CYS A 30 -3.40 17.87 -0.32
CA CYS A 30 -3.40 16.43 -0.55
C CYS A 30 -3.38 16.13 -2.05
N VAL A 31 -2.38 15.37 -2.51
CA VAL A 31 -2.16 15.05 -3.93
C VAL A 31 -2.06 13.54 -4.12
N TYR A 32 -2.66 13.04 -5.20
CA TYR A 32 -2.42 11.70 -5.72
C TYR A 32 -2.06 11.77 -7.20
N LEU A 33 -1.08 10.96 -7.62
CA LEU A 33 -0.67 10.86 -9.02
C LEU A 33 -1.11 9.53 -9.60
N LEU A 34 -2.02 9.55 -10.58
CA LEU A 34 -2.49 8.35 -11.26
C LEU A 34 -1.31 7.65 -11.96
N PRO A 35 -1.15 6.33 -11.74
CA PRO A 35 -0.05 5.59 -12.35
C PRO A 35 -0.22 5.53 -13.87
N LYS A 36 0.77 6.06 -14.60
CA LYS A 36 0.77 5.97 -16.06
C LYS A 36 1.09 4.53 -16.50
N PRO A 37 0.24 3.90 -17.32
CA PRO A 37 0.51 2.55 -17.81
C PRO A 37 1.82 2.53 -18.61
N ARG A 38 2.74 1.63 -18.24
CA ARG A 38 3.99 1.39 -18.97
C ARG A 38 3.84 0.07 -19.73
N PRO A 39 3.50 0.10 -21.02
CA PRO A 39 3.31 -1.13 -21.76
C PRO A 39 4.64 -1.86 -21.95
N TRP A 40 4.62 -3.19 -21.83
CA TRP A 40 5.78 -4.04 -22.09
C TRP A 40 5.31 -5.42 -22.57
N CYS A 41 5.83 -5.90 -23.70
CA CYS A 41 5.56 -7.25 -24.24
C CYS A 41 4.07 -7.68 -24.15
N ASN A 42 3.19 -6.96 -24.85
CA ASN A 42 1.73 -7.14 -24.87
C ASN A 42 0.98 -6.82 -23.56
N LEU A 43 1.67 -6.39 -22.51
CA LEU A 43 1.03 -5.86 -21.30
C LEU A 43 0.77 -4.37 -21.46
N VAL A 44 -0.39 -3.91 -20.99
CA VAL A 44 -0.76 -2.48 -21.00
C VAL A 44 -0.22 -1.72 -19.78
N GLY A 45 0.26 -2.42 -18.74
CA GLY A 45 0.68 -1.84 -17.46
C GLY A 45 -0.42 -1.97 -16.40
N LEU A 46 -1.32 -0.99 -16.32
CA LEU A 46 -2.45 -1.02 -15.39
C LEU A 46 -3.67 -1.66 -16.06
N GLY A 47 -4.12 -2.81 -15.54
CA GLY A 47 -5.33 -3.49 -16.04
C GLY A 47 -6.63 -2.80 -15.59
N ALA A 48 -7.69 -2.95 -16.38
CA ALA A 48 -9.00 -2.31 -16.17
C ALA A 48 -9.62 -2.55 -14.78
N GLN A 49 -9.51 -3.77 -14.23
CA GLN A 49 -10.05 -4.09 -12.90
C GLN A 49 -9.28 -3.40 -11.78
N ARG A 50 -7.95 -3.26 -11.92
CA ARG A 50 -7.12 -2.56 -10.94
C ARG A 50 -7.31 -1.04 -11.03
N ASP A 51 -7.43 -0.49 -12.23
CA ASP A 51 -7.81 0.92 -12.44
C ASP A 51 -9.17 1.24 -11.81
N ARG A 52 -10.16 0.36 -12.02
CA ARG A 52 -11.47 0.46 -11.37
C ARG A 52 -11.36 0.50 -9.85
N PHE A 53 -10.72 -0.50 -9.27
CA PHE A 53 -10.56 -0.60 -7.82
C PHE A 53 -9.81 0.62 -7.26
N LEU A 54 -8.77 1.10 -7.95
CA LEU A 54 -8.04 2.30 -7.56
C LEU A 54 -8.91 3.57 -7.58
N ARG A 55 -9.69 3.78 -8.65
CA ARG A 55 -10.57 4.95 -8.76
C ARG A 55 -11.68 4.94 -7.71
N GLU A 56 -12.26 3.77 -7.44
CA GLU A 56 -13.21 3.57 -6.32
C GLU A 56 -12.54 3.91 -4.98
N SER A 57 -11.30 3.45 -4.75
CA SER A 57 -10.52 3.80 -3.55
C SER A 57 -10.23 5.30 -3.42
N LEU A 58 -9.87 5.99 -4.51
CA LEU A 58 -9.59 7.42 -4.50
C LEU A 58 -10.85 8.26 -4.31
N GLN A 59 -12.00 7.81 -4.83
CA GLN A 59 -13.29 8.46 -4.61
C GLN A 59 -13.67 8.40 -3.13
N GLU A 60 -13.57 7.24 -2.48
CA GLU A 60 -13.85 7.15 -1.05
C GLU A 60 -12.85 7.97 -0.20
N LEU A 61 -11.55 7.93 -0.53
CA LEU A 61 -10.56 8.75 0.17
C LEU A 61 -10.89 10.24 0.05
N ARG A 62 -11.30 10.69 -1.12
CA ARG A 62 -11.72 12.08 -1.35
C ARG A 62 -12.93 12.45 -0.51
N GLU A 63 -13.96 11.60 -0.46
CA GLU A 63 -15.14 11.82 0.39
C GLU A 63 -14.77 11.92 1.88
N GLN A 64 -13.85 11.07 2.35
CA GLN A 64 -13.33 11.13 3.72
C GLN A 64 -12.59 12.45 4.00
N LEU A 65 -11.73 12.90 3.08
CA LEU A 65 -11.04 14.19 3.19
C LEU A 65 -12.02 15.37 3.19
N GLN A 66 -13.04 15.35 2.33
CA GLN A 66 -14.08 16.39 2.26
C GLN A 66 -14.88 16.50 3.54
N SER A 67 -15.16 15.38 4.22
CA SER A 67 -15.81 15.41 5.52
C SER A 67 -14.99 16.13 6.61
N LEU A 68 -13.68 16.29 6.40
CA LEU A 68 -12.74 16.98 7.28
C LEU A 68 -12.34 18.38 6.77
N GLY A 69 -13.05 18.93 5.79
CA GLY A 69 -12.77 20.26 5.23
C GLY A 69 -11.57 20.30 4.28
N GLN A 70 -11.16 19.15 3.74
CA GLN A 70 -10.06 18.99 2.80
C GLN A 70 -10.54 18.45 1.44
N ASP A 71 -9.66 18.34 0.46
CA ASP A 71 -9.99 17.67 -0.81
C ASP A 71 -8.74 16.99 -1.40
N LEU A 72 -8.92 16.11 -2.39
CA LEU A 72 -7.86 15.35 -3.03
C LEU A 72 -7.62 15.85 -4.46
N MET A 73 -6.42 16.37 -4.72
CA MET A 73 -5.98 16.74 -6.06
C MET A 73 -5.42 15.51 -6.76
N VAL A 74 -6.16 14.98 -7.74
CA VAL A 74 -5.74 13.82 -8.55
C VAL A 74 -5.19 14.30 -9.88
N LEU A 75 -3.90 14.04 -10.13
CA LEU A 75 -3.21 14.46 -11.34
C LEU A 75 -2.66 13.24 -12.10
N GLU A 76 -2.30 13.45 -13.36
CA GLU A 76 -1.63 12.45 -14.20
C GLU A 76 -0.22 12.90 -14.54
N GLY A 77 0.74 11.98 -14.51
CA GLY A 77 2.11 12.24 -14.94
C GLY A 77 3.15 11.65 -14.01
N SER A 78 4.42 11.85 -14.38
CA SER A 78 5.56 11.41 -13.57
C SER A 78 5.73 12.36 -12.36
N PRO A 79 5.90 11.84 -11.14
CA PRO A 79 6.08 12.68 -9.94
C PRO A 79 7.18 13.72 -10.06
N GLU A 80 8.28 13.36 -10.74
CA GLU A 80 9.46 14.20 -10.98
C GLU A 80 9.16 15.43 -11.84
N LEU A 81 8.07 15.43 -12.60
CA LEU A 81 7.64 16.55 -13.45
C LEU A 81 6.47 17.31 -12.83
N VAL A 82 5.50 16.57 -12.26
CA VAL A 82 4.25 17.16 -11.77
C VAL A 82 4.45 17.83 -10.41
N LEU A 83 5.13 17.19 -9.46
CA LEU A 83 5.24 17.71 -8.10
C LEU A 83 6.02 19.02 -8.01
N PRO A 84 7.15 19.24 -8.73
CA PRO A 84 7.82 20.53 -8.73
C PRO A 84 6.91 21.69 -9.18
N ALA A 85 6.11 21.48 -10.23
CA ALA A 85 5.17 22.49 -10.71
C ALA A 85 4.04 22.78 -9.70
N VAL A 86 3.55 21.75 -9.01
CA VAL A 86 2.55 21.91 -7.94
C VAL A 86 3.15 22.66 -6.75
N ILE A 87 4.38 22.31 -6.35
CA ILE A 87 5.10 22.96 -5.25
C ILE A 87 5.30 24.44 -5.51
N GLU A 88 5.76 24.81 -6.70
CA GLU A 88 5.95 26.21 -7.11
C GLU A 88 4.61 26.95 -7.14
N ARG A 89 3.58 26.38 -7.78
CA ARG A 89 2.27 27.01 -7.93
C ARG A 89 1.59 27.34 -6.60
N PHE A 90 1.72 26.47 -5.60
CA PHE A 90 1.04 26.61 -4.31
C PHE A 90 1.99 27.06 -3.19
N GLU A 91 3.22 27.46 -3.53
CA GLU A 91 4.24 27.93 -2.59
C GLU A 91 4.41 26.96 -1.40
N ILE A 92 4.55 25.67 -1.72
CA ILE A 92 4.68 24.59 -0.72
C ILE A 92 6.06 24.66 -0.07
N ASP A 93 6.09 24.59 1.26
CA ASP A 93 7.31 24.64 2.07
C ASP A 93 7.87 23.24 2.39
N HIS A 94 7.03 22.20 2.38
CA HIS A 94 7.42 20.85 2.79
C HIS A 94 6.63 19.78 2.03
N LEU A 95 7.32 18.79 1.45
CA LEU A 95 6.71 17.61 0.83
C LEU A 95 6.78 16.40 1.77
N VAL A 96 5.65 15.78 2.05
CA VAL A 96 5.54 14.58 2.89
C VAL A 96 4.89 13.45 2.08
N THR A 97 5.46 12.24 2.13
CA THR A 97 4.92 11.06 1.45
C THR A 97 5.32 9.76 2.16
N GLU A 98 4.69 8.64 1.82
CA GLU A 98 5.08 7.33 2.37
C GLU A 98 6.36 6.81 1.71
N SER A 99 7.24 6.17 2.50
CA SER A 99 8.35 5.39 1.95
C SER A 99 7.84 4.09 1.35
N THR A 100 8.07 3.90 0.04
CA THR A 100 7.64 2.69 -0.67
C THR A 100 8.81 1.75 -0.97
N PRO A 101 8.57 0.42 -0.99
CA PRO A 101 9.61 -0.56 -1.27
C PRO A 101 9.92 -0.72 -2.78
N GLY A 102 9.16 -0.03 -3.64
CA GLY A 102 9.28 -0.12 -5.08
C GLY A 102 10.53 0.59 -5.60
N TRP A 103 11.24 -0.04 -6.54
CA TRP A 103 12.47 0.53 -7.10
C TRP A 103 12.20 1.85 -7.84
N HIS A 104 11.20 1.88 -8.71
CA HIS A 104 10.91 3.09 -9.51
C HIS A 104 10.43 4.24 -8.63
N GLU A 105 9.59 3.95 -7.66
CA GLU A 105 9.05 4.90 -6.69
C GLU A 105 10.16 5.48 -5.81
N SER A 106 11.08 4.63 -5.33
CA SER A 106 12.26 5.07 -4.58
C SER A 106 13.19 5.95 -5.42
N GLN A 107 13.42 5.61 -6.70
CA GLN A 107 14.21 6.46 -7.61
C GLN A 107 13.54 7.81 -7.86
N ALA A 108 12.23 7.85 -8.06
CA ALA A 108 11.46 9.08 -8.23
C ALA A 108 11.59 9.99 -6.99
N LEU A 109 11.44 9.42 -5.80
CA LEU A 109 11.59 10.15 -4.53
C LEU A 109 13.01 10.68 -4.33
N ASN A 110 14.04 9.88 -4.62
CA ASN A 110 15.44 10.33 -4.54
C ASN A 110 15.74 11.43 -5.55
N HIS A 111 15.15 11.36 -6.75
CA HIS A 111 15.26 12.42 -7.74
C HIS A 111 14.64 13.73 -7.22
N LEU A 112 13.41 13.67 -6.70
CA LEU A 112 12.73 14.82 -6.09
C LEU A 112 13.55 15.44 -4.96
N ARG A 113 14.09 14.62 -4.05
CA ARG A 113 15.00 15.08 -2.97
C ARG A 113 16.21 15.83 -3.47
N SER A 114 16.76 15.44 -4.63
CA SER A 114 17.94 16.10 -5.21
C SER A 114 17.61 17.38 -5.99
N LYS A 115 16.34 17.58 -6.36
CA LYS A 115 15.91 18.66 -7.27
C LYS A 115 15.12 19.76 -6.58
N LEU A 116 14.37 19.41 -5.54
CA LEU A 116 13.57 20.36 -4.78
C LEU A 116 14.45 21.08 -3.75
N GLU A 117 14.27 22.38 -3.61
CA GLU A 117 14.93 23.18 -2.57
C GLU A 117 14.23 23.08 -1.22
N ILE A 118 13.04 22.46 -1.19
CA ILE A 118 12.25 22.24 0.02
C ILE A 118 12.54 20.86 0.64
N PRO A 119 12.35 20.70 1.97
CA PRO A 119 12.43 19.40 2.61
C PRO A 119 11.43 18.38 2.02
N VAL A 120 11.94 17.16 1.76
CA VAL A 120 11.14 16.01 1.30
C VAL A 120 11.24 14.88 2.32
N THR A 121 10.22 14.79 3.18
CA THR A 121 10.12 13.77 4.21
C THR A 121 9.38 12.54 3.65
N ALA A 122 9.99 11.36 3.81
CA ALA A 122 9.31 10.10 3.57
C ALA A 122 9.29 9.28 4.85
N LEU A 123 8.10 8.88 5.30
CA LEU A 123 7.94 8.12 6.54
C LEU A 123 7.49 6.68 6.26
N PRO A 124 7.94 5.72 7.08
CA PRO A 124 7.39 4.37 7.09
C PRO A 124 5.91 4.37 7.49
N GLY A 125 5.06 3.61 6.80
CA GLY A 125 3.62 3.57 7.05
C GLY A 125 2.99 2.19 6.97
N ASN A 126 3.12 1.49 5.83
CA ASN A 126 2.33 0.29 5.49
C ASN A 126 3.10 -1.05 5.63
N HIS A 127 3.80 -1.24 6.76
CA HIS A 127 4.49 -2.47 7.15
C HIS A 127 4.28 -2.78 8.65
N LEU A 128 4.52 -4.02 9.06
CA LEU A 128 4.31 -4.49 10.44
C LEU A 128 5.38 -3.98 11.40
N PHE A 129 6.64 -3.98 10.97
CA PHE A 129 7.78 -3.66 11.84
C PHE A 129 8.66 -2.58 11.23
N GLN A 130 9.16 -1.67 12.05
CA GLN A 130 10.20 -0.73 11.66
C GLN A 130 11.56 -1.43 11.64
N ALA A 131 12.50 -0.96 10.82
CA ALA A 131 13.86 -1.51 10.75
C ALA A 131 14.55 -1.57 12.12
N ALA A 132 14.33 -0.57 12.97
CA ALA A 132 14.89 -0.50 14.32
C ALA A 132 14.33 -1.56 15.29
N GLN A 133 13.21 -2.20 14.97
CA GLN A 133 12.64 -3.28 15.78
C GLN A 133 13.28 -4.64 15.48
N PHE A 134 13.99 -4.79 14.36
CA PHE A 134 14.59 -6.07 14.03
C PHE A 134 15.76 -6.42 14.96
N PRO A 135 15.88 -7.68 15.42
CA PRO A 135 17.01 -8.13 16.22
C PRO A 135 18.25 -8.42 15.35
N PHE A 136 18.37 -7.76 14.19
CA PHE A 136 19.45 -7.89 13.22
C PHE A 136 19.49 -6.65 12.33
N SER A 137 20.65 -6.36 11.76
CA SER A 137 20.79 -5.29 10.77
C SER A 137 20.16 -5.67 9.42
N LEU A 138 19.81 -4.68 8.59
CA LEU A 138 19.27 -4.96 7.25
C LEU A 138 20.29 -5.66 6.33
N ASP A 139 21.59 -5.53 6.61
CA ASP A 139 22.64 -6.26 5.88
C ASP A 139 22.64 -7.76 6.20
N GLU A 140 22.18 -8.13 7.39
CA GLU A 140 22.02 -9.51 7.88
C GLU A 140 20.59 -10.04 7.69
N TYR A 141 19.77 -9.34 6.90
CA TYR A 141 18.39 -9.72 6.66
C TYR A 141 18.32 -11.12 6.03
N PRO A 142 17.51 -12.04 6.59
CA PRO A 142 17.50 -13.42 6.10
C PRO A 142 17.16 -13.57 4.62
N ASP A 143 17.86 -14.50 3.97
CA ASP A 143 17.66 -14.84 2.56
C ASP A 143 16.39 -15.64 2.28
N THR A 144 15.82 -16.26 3.32
CA THR A 144 14.62 -17.08 3.22
C THR A 144 13.66 -16.71 4.34
N PHE A 145 12.39 -17.03 4.14
CA PHE A 145 11.31 -16.62 5.04
C PHE A 145 11.36 -17.31 6.40
N SER A 146 11.64 -18.61 6.49
CA SER A 146 11.54 -19.33 7.77
C SER A 146 12.54 -18.84 8.84
N PRO A 147 13.80 -18.47 8.51
CA PRO A 147 14.68 -17.78 9.46
C PRO A 147 14.23 -16.35 9.79
N PHE A 148 13.65 -15.60 8.84
CA PHE A 148 13.05 -14.29 9.11
C PHE A 148 11.91 -14.40 10.11
N ARG A 149 10.89 -15.21 9.81
CA ARG A 149 9.72 -15.45 10.67
C ARG A 149 10.13 -15.77 12.11
N ARG A 150 11.03 -16.74 12.30
CA ARG A 150 11.51 -17.16 13.64
C ARG A 150 12.11 -16.03 14.46
N LYS A 151 12.70 -15.01 13.81
CA LYS A 151 13.29 -13.85 14.50
C LYS A 151 12.28 -12.74 14.79
N VAL A 152 11.19 -12.65 14.02
CA VAL A 152 10.27 -11.50 14.08
C VAL A 152 8.87 -11.82 14.61
N GLU A 153 8.46 -13.09 14.64
CA GLU A 153 7.06 -13.45 14.95
C GLU A 153 6.63 -13.07 16.37
N ALA A 154 7.59 -12.97 17.30
CA ALA A 154 7.35 -12.54 18.68
C ALA A 154 7.51 -11.03 18.90
N LEU A 155 7.85 -10.25 17.85
CA LEU A 155 7.98 -8.80 17.99
C LEU A 155 6.59 -8.17 18.17
N ALA A 156 6.53 -7.18 19.07
CA ALA A 156 5.34 -6.37 19.23
C ALA A 156 5.13 -5.48 17.99
N ILE A 157 3.90 -5.43 17.50
CA ILE A 157 3.48 -4.51 16.44
C ILE A 157 3.29 -3.13 17.06
N THR A 158 3.76 -2.09 16.37
CA THR A 158 3.53 -0.70 16.80
C THR A 158 2.03 -0.40 16.86
N PRO A 159 1.54 0.29 17.90
CA PRO A 159 0.14 0.69 17.96
C PRO A 159 -0.29 1.51 16.74
N ILE A 160 -1.52 1.26 16.29
CA ILE A 160 -2.17 1.95 15.17
C ILE A 160 -2.40 3.42 15.56
N LEU A 161 -2.10 4.34 14.64
CA LEU A 161 -2.46 5.75 14.83
C LEU A 161 -3.95 5.99 14.51
N PRO A 162 -4.68 6.76 15.31
CA PRO A 162 -6.07 7.09 15.00
C PRO A 162 -6.14 8.01 13.78
N ALA A 163 -7.25 7.94 13.03
CA ALA A 163 -7.54 8.96 12.03
C ALA A 163 -7.61 10.37 12.65
N PRO A 164 -7.14 11.40 11.94
CA PRO A 164 -7.30 12.78 12.38
C PRO A 164 -8.78 13.19 12.43
N THR A 165 -9.14 13.96 13.45
CA THR A 165 -10.49 14.52 13.60
C THR A 165 -10.66 15.87 12.90
N ALA A 166 -9.56 16.50 12.52
CA ALA A 166 -9.52 17.73 11.74
C ALA A 166 -8.25 17.75 10.89
N LEU A 167 -8.31 18.39 9.72
CA LEU A 167 -7.17 18.63 8.85
C LEU A 167 -6.94 20.13 8.69
N PRO A 168 -5.70 20.60 8.47
CA PRO A 168 -5.43 21.96 8.05
C PRO A 168 -6.23 22.28 6.77
N PRO A 169 -6.56 23.54 6.47
CA PRO A 169 -7.33 23.88 5.27
C PRO A 169 -6.50 23.77 3.97
N PRO A 170 -7.13 23.48 2.82
CA PRO A 170 -6.43 23.45 1.55
C PRO A 170 -6.08 24.85 1.08
N PRO A 171 -4.99 25.02 0.29
CA PRO A 171 -4.78 26.27 -0.44
C PRO A 171 -5.92 26.51 -1.44
N ALA A 172 -6.03 27.73 -1.96
CA ALA A 172 -6.99 28.06 -3.01
C ALA A 172 -6.64 27.32 -4.32
N ALA A 173 -7.13 26.09 -4.45
CA ALA A 173 -6.86 25.18 -5.55
C ALA A 173 -8.18 24.69 -6.19
N GLN A 174 -8.08 24.30 -7.46
CA GLN A 174 -9.16 23.60 -8.15
C GLN A 174 -9.00 22.09 -7.94
N PHE A 175 -10.08 21.43 -7.52
CA PHE A 175 -10.12 19.98 -7.27
C PHE A 175 -11.08 19.31 -8.26
N ASP A 176 -10.55 18.89 -9.40
CA ASP A 176 -11.35 18.27 -10.45
C ASP A 176 -11.97 16.94 -10.00
N ALA A 177 -13.13 16.60 -10.57
CA ALA A 177 -13.81 15.32 -10.29
C ALA A 177 -12.92 14.13 -10.68
N ILE A 178 -12.88 13.10 -9.84
CA ILE A 178 -12.14 11.86 -10.14
C ILE A 178 -12.98 11.08 -11.17
N PRO A 179 -12.48 10.85 -12.40
CA PRO A 179 -13.25 10.16 -13.42
C PRO A 179 -13.59 8.74 -12.97
N LYS A 180 -14.85 8.34 -13.16
CA LYS A 180 -15.28 6.96 -12.93
C LYS A 180 -14.55 6.02 -13.88
N ALA A 181 -14.23 4.82 -13.40
CA ALA A 181 -13.64 3.80 -14.24
C ALA A 181 -14.65 3.29 -15.27
N ALA A 182 -14.17 2.94 -16.46
CA ALA A 182 -15.03 2.39 -17.51
C ALA A 182 -15.42 0.92 -17.24
N ALA A 183 -14.59 0.19 -16.50
CA ALA A 183 -14.81 -1.24 -16.23
C ALA A 183 -15.86 -1.46 -15.13
N THR A 184 -16.66 -2.50 -15.28
CA THR A 184 -17.54 -3.02 -14.23
C THR A 184 -16.82 -4.08 -13.38
N PRO A 185 -17.29 -4.39 -12.15
CA PRO A 185 -16.71 -5.46 -11.35
C PRO A 185 -16.67 -6.80 -12.08
N HIS A 186 -15.51 -7.47 -12.02
CA HIS A 186 -15.36 -8.81 -12.60
C HIS A 186 -16.15 -9.83 -11.75
N PRO A 187 -16.94 -10.75 -12.35
CA PRO A 187 -17.76 -11.70 -11.60
C PRO A 187 -16.97 -12.60 -10.64
N GLY A 188 -15.72 -12.95 -11.00
CA GLY A 188 -14.84 -13.78 -10.16
C GLY A 188 -14.19 -13.04 -8.98
N LEU A 189 -14.15 -11.70 -9.01
CA LEU A 189 -13.66 -10.89 -7.90
C LEU A 189 -14.43 -9.55 -7.84
N PRO A 190 -15.73 -9.58 -7.51
CA PRO A 190 -16.62 -8.43 -7.58
C PRO A 190 -16.45 -7.52 -6.36
N LEU A 191 -15.20 -7.23 -5.99
CA LEU A 191 -14.86 -6.43 -4.84
C LEU A 191 -14.88 -4.94 -5.20
N PRO A 192 -15.55 -4.09 -4.40
CA PRO A 192 -15.43 -2.64 -4.51
C PRO A 192 -14.14 -2.15 -3.84
N GLY A 193 -13.51 -1.15 -4.45
CA GLY A 193 -12.41 -0.39 -3.86
C GLY A 193 -12.83 0.40 -2.63
N GLY A 194 -11.83 0.95 -1.95
CA GLY A 194 -12.02 1.85 -0.82
C GLY A 194 -12.03 1.16 0.56
N ARG A 195 -11.79 1.98 1.59
CA ARG A 195 -11.55 1.55 2.96
C ARG A 195 -12.78 0.90 3.60
N ALA A 196 -13.96 1.47 3.43
CA ALA A 196 -15.19 0.95 4.01
C ALA A 196 -15.49 -0.45 3.46
N ALA A 197 -15.24 -0.69 2.18
CA ALA A 197 -15.34 -2.03 1.59
C ALA A 197 -14.34 -3.01 2.20
N GLY A 198 -13.09 -2.59 2.40
CA GLY A 198 -12.06 -3.39 3.05
C GLY A 198 -12.41 -3.74 4.49
N LEU A 199 -12.87 -2.78 5.29
CA LEU A 199 -13.30 -2.99 6.68
C LEU A 199 -14.50 -3.93 6.75
N ARG A 200 -15.50 -3.76 5.89
CA ARG A 200 -16.63 -4.71 5.80
C ARG A 200 -16.15 -6.11 5.50
N ARG A 201 -15.21 -6.28 4.56
CA ARG A 201 -14.67 -7.59 4.21
C ARG A 201 -13.88 -8.22 5.35
N LEU A 202 -13.04 -7.44 6.03
CA LEU A 202 -12.28 -7.87 7.21
C LEU A 202 -13.23 -8.36 8.30
N GLU A 203 -14.22 -7.53 8.66
CA GLU A 203 -15.22 -7.85 9.69
C GLU A 203 -16.05 -9.07 9.31
N GLN A 204 -16.48 -9.16 8.06
CA GLN A 204 -17.23 -10.29 7.54
C GLN A 204 -16.43 -11.60 7.65
N PHE A 205 -15.18 -11.60 7.19
CA PHE A 205 -14.36 -12.82 7.18
C PHE A 205 -13.96 -13.26 8.59
N LEU A 206 -13.56 -12.31 9.46
CA LEU A 206 -13.11 -12.62 10.80
C LEU A 206 -14.28 -12.92 11.74
N PHE A 207 -15.22 -12.00 11.90
CA PHE A 207 -16.18 -12.02 13.02
C PHE A 207 -17.57 -12.53 12.64
N GLN A 208 -18.04 -12.27 11.41
CA GLN A 208 -19.38 -12.71 11.01
C GLN A 208 -19.39 -14.17 10.52
N GLN A 209 -18.38 -14.53 9.72
CA GLN A 209 -18.27 -15.87 9.12
C GLN A 209 -17.38 -16.81 9.92
N HIS A 210 -16.58 -16.28 10.86
CA HIS A 210 -15.55 -17.04 11.57
C HIS A 210 -14.57 -17.78 10.64
N GLY A 211 -14.41 -17.31 9.39
CA GLY A 211 -13.64 -18.00 8.36
C GLY A 211 -12.15 -18.11 8.70
N ILE A 212 -11.64 -17.19 9.54
CA ILE A 212 -10.27 -17.27 10.06
C ILE A 212 -10.00 -18.54 10.88
N ALA A 213 -11.01 -19.09 11.58
CA ALA A 213 -10.83 -20.28 12.40
C ALA A 213 -10.49 -21.54 11.58
N GLU A 214 -10.79 -21.54 10.29
CA GLU A 214 -10.54 -22.62 9.33
C GLU A 214 -9.59 -22.21 8.18
N TYR A 215 -8.98 -21.01 8.29
CA TYR A 215 -8.19 -20.42 7.20
C TYR A 215 -7.04 -21.31 6.71
N LYS A 216 -6.32 -22.02 7.60
CA LYS A 216 -5.21 -22.89 7.20
C LYS A 216 -5.69 -24.05 6.32
N GLN A 217 -6.92 -24.51 6.52
CA GLN A 217 -7.53 -25.59 5.77
C GLN A 217 -8.06 -25.10 4.42
N THR A 218 -8.62 -23.89 4.36
CA THR A 218 -9.35 -23.38 3.19
C THR A 218 -8.54 -22.45 2.28
N ARG A 219 -7.38 -21.93 2.73
CA ARG A 219 -6.56 -20.95 1.97
C ARG A 219 -6.09 -21.41 0.58
N ASN A 220 -6.17 -22.70 0.27
CA ASN A 220 -5.82 -23.25 -1.05
C ASN A 220 -7.02 -23.44 -1.97
N ASP A 221 -8.23 -23.11 -1.51
CA ASP A 221 -9.43 -23.14 -2.33
C ASP A 221 -9.30 -22.11 -3.45
N LEU A 222 -9.62 -22.53 -4.68
CA LEU A 222 -9.54 -21.68 -5.87
C LEU A 222 -10.87 -21.00 -6.18
N ASP A 223 -11.97 -21.55 -5.66
CA ASP A 223 -13.33 -21.10 -5.96
C ASP A 223 -13.94 -20.32 -4.79
N GLY A 224 -14.67 -19.26 -5.16
CA GLY A 224 -15.39 -18.43 -4.21
C GLY A 224 -14.50 -17.50 -3.38
N LEU A 225 -15.15 -16.72 -2.52
CA LEU A 225 -14.49 -15.75 -1.64
C LEU A 225 -14.44 -16.24 -0.19
N SER A 226 -14.93 -17.43 0.14
CA SER A 226 -14.97 -17.92 1.52
C SER A 226 -13.66 -18.57 1.97
N GLY A 227 -12.85 -19.10 1.04
CA GLY A 227 -11.65 -19.85 1.38
C GLY A 227 -10.44 -19.00 1.82
N SER A 228 -10.50 -17.68 1.65
CA SER A 228 -9.43 -16.79 2.13
C SER A 228 -9.99 -15.44 2.55
N SER A 229 -9.17 -14.63 3.23
CA SER A 229 -9.57 -13.28 3.63
C SER A 229 -9.88 -12.37 2.43
N THR A 230 -9.26 -12.62 1.28
CA THR A 230 -9.36 -11.80 0.07
C THR A 230 -9.01 -10.32 0.30
N LEU A 231 -8.20 -10.02 1.32
CA LEU A 231 -7.87 -8.64 1.72
C LEU A 231 -6.77 -7.98 0.87
N SER A 232 -6.12 -8.75 -0.01
CA SER A 232 -4.94 -8.30 -0.75
C SER A 232 -5.14 -7.03 -1.58
N PRO A 233 -6.30 -6.74 -2.22
CA PRO A 233 -6.46 -5.50 -2.98
C PRO A 233 -6.42 -4.25 -2.09
N TRP A 234 -7.08 -4.30 -0.92
CA TRP A 234 -7.09 -3.18 0.02
C TRP A 234 -5.75 -2.99 0.73
N LEU A 235 -5.03 -4.07 1.02
CA LEU A 235 -3.66 -4.00 1.57
C LEU A 235 -2.65 -3.45 0.56
N ALA A 236 -2.85 -3.72 -0.74
CA ALA A 236 -1.96 -3.27 -1.81
C ALA A 236 -2.09 -1.77 -2.09
N ASN A 237 -3.31 -1.23 -2.06
CA ASN A 237 -3.56 0.21 -2.17
C ASN A 237 -3.44 0.96 -0.82
N GLY A 238 -3.25 0.23 0.28
CA GLY A 238 -3.20 0.78 1.62
C GLY A 238 -4.52 1.38 2.11
N ASN A 239 -5.66 0.91 1.59
CA ASN A 239 -6.98 1.23 2.14
C ASN A 239 -7.16 0.67 3.56
N LEU A 240 -6.52 -0.47 3.82
CA LEU A 240 -6.30 -1.02 5.15
C LEU A 240 -4.80 -1.01 5.42
N SER A 241 -4.39 -0.60 6.62
CA SER A 241 -3.04 -0.88 7.10
C SER A 241 -2.90 -2.35 7.45
N VAL A 242 -1.70 -2.89 7.24
CA VAL A 242 -1.36 -4.24 7.70
C VAL A 242 -1.45 -4.37 9.23
N ARG A 243 -1.19 -3.28 9.99
CA ARG A 243 -1.29 -3.28 11.45
C ARG A 243 -2.74 -3.38 11.92
N GLU A 244 -3.67 -2.74 11.21
CA GLU A 244 -5.10 -2.86 11.48
C GLU A 244 -5.59 -4.30 11.29
N VAL A 245 -5.15 -4.96 10.22
CA VAL A 245 -5.50 -6.37 9.98
C VAL A 245 -4.91 -7.26 11.07
N ALA A 246 -3.65 -7.03 11.47
CA ALA A 246 -3.03 -7.81 12.54
C ALA A 246 -3.74 -7.61 13.90
N GLU A 247 -4.09 -6.37 14.26
CA GLU A 247 -4.85 -6.11 15.49
C GLU A 247 -6.23 -6.76 15.45
N ALA A 248 -6.91 -6.75 14.29
CA ALA A 248 -8.20 -7.44 14.15
C ALA A 248 -8.07 -8.97 14.31
N ILE A 249 -6.98 -9.57 13.84
CA ILE A 249 -6.67 -10.99 14.08
C ILE A 249 -6.48 -11.25 15.57
N PHE A 250 -5.66 -10.44 16.24
CA PHE A 250 -5.43 -10.61 17.68
C PHE A 250 -6.67 -10.34 18.52
N ARG A 251 -7.53 -9.40 18.11
CA ARG A 251 -8.85 -9.18 18.71
C ARG A 251 -9.70 -10.43 18.59
N TYR A 252 -9.79 -11.02 17.40
CA TYR A 252 -10.53 -12.25 17.18
C TYR A 252 -10.03 -13.39 18.09
N GLU A 253 -8.71 -13.54 18.24
CA GLU A 253 -8.13 -14.57 19.12
C GLU A 253 -8.47 -14.37 20.60
N ARG A 254 -8.53 -13.11 21.07
CA ARG A 254 -8.93 -12.77 22.45
C ARG A 254 -10.41 -13.00 22.71
N GLU A 255 -11.26 -12.71 21.73
CA GLU A 255 -12.72 -12.74 21.87
C GLU A 255 -13.36 -14.09 21.52
N HIS A 256 -12.68 -14.89 20.69
CA HIS A 256 -13.23 -16.15 20.17
C HIS A 256 -12.26 -17.32 20.38
N VAL A 257 -11.38 -17.59 19.42
CA VAL A 257 -10.50 -18.77 19.42
C VAL A 257 -9.13 -18.38 18.87
N SER A 258 -8.08 -18.90 19.51
CA SER A 258 -6.71 -18.91 18.95
C SER A 258 -6.36 -20.35 18.59
N ASN A 259 -5.97 -20.57 17.33
CA ASN A 259 -5.58 -21.87 16.82
C ASN A 259 -4.56 -21.73 15.67
N ASP A 260 -4.19 -22.87 15.08
CA ASP A 260 -3.27 -22.90 13.93
C ASP A 260 -3.70 -21.99 12.77
N SER A 261 -5.01 -21.85 12.54
CA SER A 261 -5.58 -21.10 11.41
C SER A 261 -5.58 -19.60 11.64
N THR A 262 -5.88 -19.15 12.87
CA THR A 262 -5.79 -17.72 13.24
C THR A 262 -4.35 -17.22 13.16
N TYR A 263 -3.41 -18.01 13.67
CA TYR A 263 -1.98 -17.78 13.45
C TYR A 263 -1.62 -17.77 11.97
N TRP A 264 -2.18 -18.68 11.16
CA TRP A 264 -1.79 -18.79 9.75
C TRP A 264 -2.12 -17.53 8.93
N LEU A 265 -3.19 -16.80 9.26
CA LEU A 265 -3.45 -15.53 8.59
C LEU A 265 -2.39 -14.48 8.92
N TYR A 266 -1.96 -14.40 10.19
CA TYR A 266 -0.85 -13.54 10.60
C TYR A 266 0.48 -13.98 9.97
N PHE A 267 0.72 -15.29 9.85
CA PHE A 267 1.87 -15.87 9.15
C PHE A 267 1.96 -15.40 7.67
N GLU A 268 0.82 -15.28 6.98
CA GLU A 268 0.81 -14.71 5.61
C GLU A 268 1.08 -13.18 5.60
N LEU A 269 0.70 -12.45 6.64
CA LEU A 269 1.12 -11.04 6.78
C LEU A 269 2.64 -10.94 7.00
N LEU A 270 3.27 -11.91 7.68
CA LEU A 270 4.72 -11.99 7.78
C LEU A 270 5.38 -12.27 6.42
N TRP A 271 4.73 -13.01 5.51
CA TRP A 271 5.23 -13.16 4.13
C TRP A 271 5.21 -11.83 3.38
N ARG A 272 4.12 -11.05 3.53
CA ARG A 272 4.04 -9.68 2.99
C ARG A 272 5.17 -8.81 3.54
N GLU A 273 5.41 -8.87 4.84
CA GLU A 273 6.50 -8.14 5.51
C GLU A 273 7.87 -8.56 4.96
N PHE A 274 8.10 -9.87 4.83
CA PHE A 274 9.33 -10.41 4.28
C PHE A 274 9.63 -9.83 2.89
N PHE A 275 8.66 -9.87 1.99
CA PHE A 275 8.85 -9.36 0.63
C PHE A 275 8.92 -7.83 0.56
N HIS A 276 8.27 -7.10 1.47
CA HIS A 276 8.45 -5.65 1.58
C HIS A 276 9.92 -5.29 1.80
N TRP A 277 10.56 -5.90 2.81
CA TRP A 277 11.96 -5.63 3.12
C TRP A 277 12.91 -6.22 2.09
N ARG A 278 12.61 -7.38 1.49
CA ARG A 278 13.40 -7.89 0.35
C ARG A 278 13.38 -6.93 -0.84
N ALA A 279 12.25 -6.28 -1.14
CA ALA A 279 12.19 -5.28 -2.19
C ALA A 279 13.03 -4.03 -1.88
N VAL A 280 13.03 -3.57 -0.62
CA VAL A 280 13.91 -2.48 -0.16
C VAL A 280 15.39 -2.86 -0.30
N ILE A 281 15.78 -4.04 0.19
CA ILE A 281 17.19 -4.47 0.27
C ILE A 281 17.74 -4.88 -1.10
N ASP A 282 16.98 -5.67 -1.87
CA ASP A 282 17.45 -6.17 -3.16
C ASP A 282 17.33 -5.10 -4.26
N GLY A 283 16.46 -4.11 -4.08
CA GLY A 283 16.23 -3.01 -5.02
C GLY A 283 16.00 -3.51 -6.44
N ARG A 284 16.72 -2.95 -7.42
CA ARG A 284 16.62 -3.37 -8.82
C ARG A 284 16.94 -4.85 -9.07
N HIS A 285 17.71 -5.50 -8.18
CA HIS A 285 18.09 -6.90 -8.36
C HIS A 285 16.90 -7.85 -8.18
N LEU A 286 15.82 -7.42 -7.53
CA LEU A 286 14.57 -8.17 -7.45
C LEU A 286 13.96 -8.43 -8.85
N PHE A 287 14.19 -7.52 -9.80
CA PHE A 287 13.59 -7.55 -11.13
C PHE A 287 14.57 -7.99 -12.24
N ARG A 288 15.85 -8.17 -11.92
CA ARG A 288 16.85 -8.66 -12.88
C ARG A 288 16.66 -10.15 -13.12
N GLN A 289 16.89 -10.58 -14.35
CA GLN A 289 16.76 -11.98 -14.77
C GLN A 289 17.58 -12.96 -13.89
N GLY A 290 18.79 -12.57 -13.46
CA GLY A 290 19.62 -13.38 -12.56
C GLY A 290 19.32 -13.23 -11.07
N GLY A 291 18.38 -12.35 -10.70
CA GLY A 291 18.11 -11.98 -9.32
C GLY A 291 19.31 -11.35 -8.61
N ARG A 292 19.29 -11.36 -7.27
CA ARG A 292 20.42 -10.89 -6.43
C ARG A 292 21.70 -11.71 -6.61
N ARG A 293 21.57 -13.02 -6.86
CA ARG A 293 22.71 -13.94 -7.00
C ARG A 293 23.30 -13.96 -8.41
N ASP A 294 22.79 -13.10 -9.31
CA ASP A 294 23.18 -13.00 -10.71
C ASP A 294 23.28 -14.37 -11.41
N ARG A 295 22.28 -15.23 -11.14
CA ARG A 295 22.25 -16.59 -11.68
C ARG A 295 22.09 -16.54 -13.19
N ARG A 296 23.03 -17.16 -13.91
CA ARG A 296 22.89 -17.36 -15.35
C ARG A 296 21.70 -18.29 -15.62
N LEU A 297 20.68 -17.78 -16.31
CA LEU A 297 19.60 -18.61 -16.83
C LEU A 297 20.02 -19.23 -18.17
N LEU A 298 19.71 -20.51 -18.33
CA LEU A 298 19.95 -21.25 -19.58
C LEU A 298 18.71 -21.22 -20.51
N THR A 299 17.72 -20.41 -20.17
CA THR A 299 16.46 -20.25 -20.91
C THR A 299 16.40 -18.87 -21.56
N THR A 300 15.73 -18.80 -22.72
CA THR A 300 15.44 -17.56 -23.43
C THR A 300 13.94 -17.30 -23.41
N PHE A 301 13.54 -16.02 -23.50
CA PHE A 301 12.14 -15.64 -23.62
C PHE A 301 11.58 -16.13 -24.96
N GLU A 302 10.49 -16.91 -24.93
CA GLU A 302 9.73 -17.28 -26.13
C GLU A 302 8.36 -16.57 -26.11
N PRO A 303 8.21 -15.46 -26.84
CA PRO A 303 6.93 -14.75 -27.01
C PRO A 303 5.73 -15.64 -27.33
N ARG A 304 5.87 -16.69 -28.14
CA ARG A 304 4.74 -17.54 -28.55
C ARG A 304 4.25 -18.44 -27.42
N ASN A 305 5.18 -19.01 -26.65
CA ASN A 305 4.82 -19.80 -25.49
C ASN A 305 4.24 -18.89 -24.40
N PHE A 306 4.78 -17.69 -24.22
CA PHE A 306 4.24 -16.71 -23.28
C PHE A 306 2.83 -16.27 -23.64
N ALA A 307 2.52 -16.03 -24.92
CA ALA A 307 1.18 -15.66 -25.35
C ALA A 307 0.13 -16.79 -25.19
N ARG A 308 0.58 -18.06 -25.10
CA ARG A 308 -0.29 -19.21 -24.87
C ARG A 308 -0.55 -19.51 -23.39
N TRP A 309 0.35 -19.07 -22.52
CA TRP A 309 0.25 -19.20 -21.06
C TRP A 309 -0.66 -18.11 -20.51
#